data_AF-A0A0A0DG80-F1
#
_entry.id   AF-A0A0A0DG80-F1
#
_cell.length_a   1.000
_cell.length_b   1.000
_cell.length_c   1.000
_cell.angle_alpha   90.00
_cell.angle_beta   90.00
_cell.angle_gamma   90.00
#
_symmetry.space_group_name_H-M   'P 1'
#
loop_
_entity.id
_entity.type
_entity.pdbx_description
1 polymer ?
#
loop_
_entity_poly.entity_id
_entity_poly.type
_entity_poly.pdbx_seq_one_letter_code
_entity_poly.pdbx_strand_id
1 'polypeptide(L)'
;MLSGRNSKGEVERENSTEIFDKIEKGKKKCETIMKIRMRNQIKLDDQIELIDQIYDVEWTQKGDYHYLLYKNEEKEKVVLKFNADKLTMTRFSKPKSILSFVKDSQHLVAIPTPLGVQQFVTDTQHYHLDVDNQALELHYNLKRADDDQLFASYQMKIEWKEEKIEN
;
A
#
# COMPACT_ATOMS: atom_id res chain seq x y z
N MET A 1 32.63 -55.74 -43.02
CA MET A 1 31.54 -55.02 -43.71
C MET A 1 30.76 -54.29 -42.63
N LEU A 2 31.08 -53.01 -42.40
CA LEU A 2 30.44 -51.82 -42.98
C LEU A 2 29.00 -51.57 -42.46
N SER A 3 28.93 -50.52 -41.62
CA SER A 3 27.94 -49.43 -41.58
C SER A 3 26.47 -49.71 -41.28
N GLY A 4 26.05 -49.16 -40.13
CA GLY A 4 25.12 -48.02 -40.14
C GLY A 4 23.69 -48.30 -39.67
N ARG A 5 23.30 -47.65 -38.56
CA ARG A 5 22.25 -46.60 -38.57
C ARG A 5 22.17 -45.98 -37.18
N ASN A 6 22.53 -44.71 -37.13
CA ASN A 6 22.40 -43.85 -35.99
C ASN A 6 21.00 -43.22 -35.98
N SER A 7 20.56 -42.88 -34.77
CA SER A 7 19.83 -41.65 -34.40
C SER A 7 18.45 -41.36 -35.02
N LYS A 8 17.42 -41.34 -34.16
CA LYS A 8 16.37 -40.30 -34.22
C LYS A 8 15.50 -40.13 -32.97
N GLY A 9 15.70 -40.90 -31.89
CA GLY A 9 14.81 -40.86 -30.72
C GLY A 9 15.30 -40.07 -29.49
N GLU A 10 16.62 -39.97 -29.28
CA GLU A 10 17.16 -39.47 -28.00
C GLU A 10 17.76 -38.06 -28.07
N VAL A 11 18.21 -37.60 -29.25
CA VAL A 11 18.86 -36.28 -29.39
C VAL A 11 17.86 -35.11 -29.37
N GLU A 12 16.57 -35.36 -29.62
CA GLU A 12 15.54 -34.29 -29.61
C GLU A 12 15.00 -33.96 -28.21
N ARG A 13 15.12 -34.85 -27.22
CA ARG A 13 14.57 -34.63 -25.87
C ARG A 13 15.56 -33.94 -24.92
N GLU A 14 16.86 -34.11 -25.13
CA GLU A 14 17.88 -33.40 -24.34
C GLU A 14 17.98 -31.92 -24.76
N ASN A 15 17.79 -31.61 -26.05
CA ASN A 15 17.85 -30.23 -26.55
C ASN A 15 16.65 -29.38 -26.13
N SER A 16 15.43 -29.93 -26.04
CA SER A 16 14.26 -29.14 -25.64
C SER A 16 14.38 -28.65 -24.20
N THR A 17 14.80 -29.50 -23.28
CA THR A 17 14.89 -29.19 -21.85
C THR A 17 16.00 -28.18 -21.58
N GLU A 18 17.17 -28.32 -22.22
CA GLU A 18 18.25 -27.33 -22.12
C GLU A 18 17.93 -25.98 -22.78
N ILE A 19 17.09 -25.95 -23.82
CA ILE A 19 16.61 -24.71 -24.44
C ILE A 19 15.57 -24.02 -23.55
N PHE A 20 14.66 -24.77 -22.92
CA PHE A 20 13.71 -24.21 -21.94
C PHE A 20 14.45 -23.66 -20.70
N ASP A 21 15.44 -24.38 -20.18
CA ASP A 21 16.27 -23.92 -19.05
C ASP A 21 17.16 -22.71 -19.42
N LYS A 22 17.61 -22.59 -20.68
CA LYS A 22 18.32 -21.39 -21.17
C LYS A 22 17.39 -20.21 -21.44
N ILE A 23 16.13 -20.43 -21.80
CA ILE A 23 15.12 -19.37 -21.93
C ILE A 23 14.68 -18.86 -20.55
N GLU A 24 14.58 -19.72 -19.53
CA GLU A 24 14.35 -19.31 -18.15
C GLU A 24 15.59 -18.66 -17.51
N LYS A 25 16.81 -19.16 -17.77
CA LYS A 25 18.06 -18.49 -17.35
C LYS A 25 18.38 -17.22 -18.13
N GLY A 26 17.72 -17.00 -19.27
CA GLY A 26 17.87 -15.82 -20.14
C GLY A 26 16.88 -14.69 -19.83
N LYS A 27 15.87 -14.94 -18.99
CA LYS A 27 15.05 -13.88 -18.40
C LYS A 27 15.41 -13.79 -16.93
N LYS A 28 16.40 -12.95 -16.61
CA LYS A 28 16.36 -12.21 -15.34
C LYS A 28 15.06 -11.41 -15.37
N LYS A 29 13.96 -12.04 -14.97
CA LYS A 29 12.68 -11.38 -14.75
C LYS A 29 12.93 -10.55 -13.51
N CYS A 30 13.30 -9.29 -13.73
CA CYS A 30 13.14 -8.26 -12.72
C CYS A 30 11.65 -8.31 -12.36
N GLU A 31 11.33 -9.01 -11.28
CA GLU A 31 9.99 -8.96 -10.74
C GLU A 31 9.90 -7.62 -10.03
N THR A 32 9.21 -6.70 -10.70
CA THR A 32 8.89 -5.40 -10.13
C THR A 32 7.71 -5.61 -9.20
N ILE A 33 7.92 -5.37 -7.91
CA ILE A 33 6.85 -5.37 -6.91
C ILE A 33 6.59 -3.93 -6.52
N MET A 34 5.33 -3.53 -6.56
CA MET A 34 4.93 -2.23 -6.07
C MET A 34 4.93 -2.25 -4.54
N LYS A 35 5.59 -1.28 -3.93
CA LYS A 35 5.61 -1.09 -2.47
C LYS A 35 4.87 0.17 -2.09
N ILE A 36 4.18 0.13 -0.97
CA ILE A 36 3.68 1.33 -0.27
C ILE A 36 4.57 1.55 0.95
N ARG A 37 5.04 2.78 1.14
CA ARG A 37 5.70 3.25 2.37
C ARG A 37 4.82 4.30 3.03
N MET A 38 4.53 4.09 4.30
CA MET A 38 3.77 5.03 5.11
C MET A 38 4.62 5.49 6.27
N ARG A 39 4.92 6.78 6.30
CA ARG A 39 5.61 7.45 7.40
C ARG A 39 4.59 8.28 8.14
N ASN A 40 4.41 8.01 9.42
CA ASN A 40 3.45 8.69 10.26
C ASN A 40 4.16 9.20 11.52
N GLN A 41 4.16 10.52 11.70
CA GLN A 41 4.56 11.15 12.95
C GLN A 41 3.29 11.47 13.73
N ILE A 42 3.17 10.86 14.91
CA ILE A 42 2.02 11.01 15.80
C ILE A 42 2.48 11.80 17.01
N LYS A 43 1.82 12.94 17.27
CA LYS A 43 1.99 13.70 18.50
C LYS A 43 0.77 13.49 19.38
N LEU A 44 0.99 12.90 20.55
CA LEU A 44 -0.01 12.67 21.59
C LEU A 44 0.51 13.32 22.87
N ASP A 45 -0.15 14.40 23.31
CA ASP A 45 0.31 15.26 24.40
C ASP A 45 1.78 15.71 24.21
N ASP A 46 2.67 15.31 25.12
CA ASP A 46 4.11 15.61 25.10
C ASP A 46 4.95 14.52 24.41
N GLN A 47 4.32 13.45 23.90
CA GLN A 47 5.00 12.34 23.24
C GLN A 47 4.92 12.46 21.72
N ILE A 48 6.03 12.13 21.06
CA ILE A 48 6.12 12.00 19.61
C ILE A 48 6.51 10.57 19.28
N GLU A 49 5.69 9.91 18.47
CA GLU A 49 5.95 8.60 17.90
C GLU A 49 6.21 8.72 16.40
N LEU A 50 7.22 8.01 15.90
CA LEU A 50 7.57 7.94 14.48
C LEU A 50 7.40 6.51 14.01
N ILE A 51 6.45 6.30 13.09
CA ILE A 51 6.14 4.99 12.52
C ILE A 51 6.53 5.02 11.04
N ASP A 52 7.29 4.02 10.59
CA ASP A 52 7.67 3.83 9.19
C ASP A 52 7.35 2.39 8.79
N GLN A 53 6.39 2.22 7.89
CA GLN A 53 5.84 0.93 7.50
C GLN A 53 5.94 0.75 5.99
N ILE A 54 6.34 -0.44 5.57
CA ILE A 54 6.47 -0.81 4.15
C ILE A 54 5.71 -2.11 3.90
N TYR A 55 4.85 -2.11 2.88
CA TYR A 55 4.08 -3.29 2.48
C TYR A 55 4.10 -3.46 0.96
N ASP A 56 3.86 -4.69 0.51
CA ASP A 56 3.48 -4.96 -0.88
C ASP A 56 2.10 -4.35 -1.13
N VAL A 57 1.93 -3.70 -2.28
CA VAL A 57 0.69 -3.01 -2.61
C VAL A 57 0.27 -3.30 -4.05
N GLU A 58 -1.03 -3.36 -4.27
CA GLU A 58 -1.62 -3.27 -5.60
C GLU A 58 -2.07 -1.83 -5.83
N TRP A 59 -1.57 -1.19 -6.89
CA TRP A 59 -2.00 0.13 -7.30
C TRP A 59 -2.91 0.04 -8.52
N THR A 60 -4.01 0.79 -8.52
CA THR A 60 -4.90 0.92 -9.68
C THR A 60 -5.49 2.33 -9.73
N GLN A 61 -5.69 2.87 -10.93
CA GLN A 61 -6.37 4.14 -11.15
C GLN A 61 -7.68 3.92 -11.89
N LYS A 62 -8.75 4.61 -11.46
CA LYS A 62 -10.06 4.63 -12.12
C LYS A 62 -10.59 6.07 -12.14
N GLY A 63 -10.55 6.70 -13.31
CA GLY A 63 -10.78 8.15 -13.43
C GLY A 63 -9.76 8.91 -12.59
N ASP A 64 -10.23 9.87 -11.80
CA ASP A 64 -9.38 10.70 -10.93
C ASP A 64 -9.05 10.04 -9.58
N TYR A 65 -9.55 8.82 -9.34
CA TYR A 65 -9.30 8.09 -8.11
C TYR A 65 -8.16 7.10 -8.27
N HIS A 66 -7.23 7.14 -7.32
CA HIS A 66 -6.21 6.13 -7.10
C HIS A 66 -6.64 5.18 -5.97
N TYR A 67 -6.24 3.92 -6.12
CA TYR A 67 -6.53 2.85 -5.21
C TYR A 67 -5.23 2.14 -4.85
N LEU A 68 -4.96 2.01 -3.56
CA LEU A 68 -3.87 1.20 -3.02
C LEU A 68 -4.48 0.10 -2.14
N LEU A 69 -4.21 -1.15 -2.50
CA LEU A 69 -4.64 -2.34 -1.78
C LEU A 69 -3.43 -3.04 -1.18
N TYR A 70 -3.38 -3.18 0.13
CA TYR A 70 -2.30 -3.93 0.80
C TYR A 70 -2.85 -4.73 1.98
N LYS A 71 -2.01 -5.58 2.56
CA LYS A 71 -2.27 -6.22 3.84
C LYS A 71 -1.32 -5.64 4.88
N ASN A 72 -1.86 -5.22 6.03
CA ASN A 72 -1.05 -4.74 7.14
C ASN A 72 -0.42 -5.90 7.93
N GLU A 73 0.29 -5.57 9.02
CA GLU A 73 0.92 -6.54 9.92
C GLU A 73 -0.04 -7.58 10.51
N GLU A 74 -1.29 -7.17 10.75
CA GLU A 74 -2.36 -8.05 11.26
C GLU A 74 -3.01 -8.92 10.15
N LYS A 75 -2.46 -8.90 8.93
CA LYS A 75 -2.98 -9.58 7.73
C LYS A 75 -4.37 -9.09 7.31
N GLU A 76 -4.77 -7.92 7.77
CA GLU A 76 -6.03 -7.30 7.42
C GLU A 76 -5.89 -6.55 6.10
N LYS A 77 -6.92 -6.66 5.27
CA LYS A 77 -6.96 -5.94 4.00
C LYS A 77 -7.20 -4.46 4.27
N VAL A 78 -6.36 -3.61 3.71
CA VAL A 78 -6.52 -2.16 3.74
C VAL A 78 -6.69 -1.65 2.31
N VAL A 79 -7.62 -0.72 2.15
CA VAL A 79 -7.91 -0.04 0.89
C VAL A 79 -7.79 1.46 1.13
N LEU A 80 -6.86 2.10 0.42
CA LEU A 80 -6.81 3.55 0.32
C LEU A 80 -7.45 3.94 -1.01
N LYS A 81 -8.47 4.79 -0.96
CA LYS A 81 -9.08 5.43 -2.12
C LYS A 81 -8.87 6.92 -1.99
N PHE A 82 -8.17 7.53 -2.94
CA PHE A 82 -7.87 8.96 -2.86
C PHE A 82 -7.86 9.64 -4.22
N ASN A 83 -8.07 10.95 -4.20
CA ASN A 83 -7.91 11.88 -5.31
C ASN A 83 -7.31 13.20 -4.78
N ALA A 84 -7.41 14.29 -5.54
CA ALA A 84 -6.89 15.60 -5.13
C ALA A 84 -7.59 16.22 -3.89
N ASP A 85 -8.80 15.76 -3.53
CA ASP A 85 -9.64 16.43 -2.52
C ASP A 85 -9.86 15.58 -1.26
N LYS A 86 -9.75 14.25 -1.36
CA LYS A 86 -10.03 13.36 -0.23
C LYS A 86 -9.28 12.05 -0.29
N LEU A 87 -9.01 11.51 0.89
CA LEU A 87 -8.55 10.15 1.13
C LEU A 87 -9.58 9.43 2.00
N THR A 88 -10.01 8.26 1.57
CA THR A 88 -10.74 7.30 2.40
C THR A 88 -9.89 6.07 2.61
N MET A 89 -9.56 5.79 3.87
CA MET A 89 -8.88 4.57 4.30
C MET A 89 -9.92 3.61 4.86
N THR A 90 -10.01 2.42 4.29
CA THR A 90 -10.89 1.35 4.77
C THR A 90 -10.04 0.17 5.22
N ARG A 91 -10.09 -0.16 6.50
CA ARG A 91 -9.46 -1.34 7.10
C ARG A 91 -10.55 -2.40 7.31
N PHE A 92 -10.42 -3.55 6.65
CA PHE A 92 -11.36 -4.66 6.74
C PHE A 92 -11.09 -5.53 7.97
N SER A 93 -11.01 -4.87 9.12
CA SER A 93 -10.90 -5.48 10.45
C SER A 93 -12.24 -6.02 10.94
N LYS A 94 -12.25 -6.66 12.11
CA LYS A 94 -13.48 -7.06 12.82
C LYS A 94 -13.55 -6.36 14.18
N PRO A 95 -14.35 -5.29 14.32
CA PRO A 95 -15.24 -4.67 13.31
C PRO A 95 -14.48 -3.82 12.29
N LYS A 96 -15.11 -3.58 11.12
CA LYS A 96 -14.55 -2.80 10.01
C LYS A 96 -14.34 -1.35 10.45
N SER A 97 -13.21 -0.75 10.06
CA SER A 97 -12.88 0.65 10.33
C SER A 97 -12.78 1.46 9.03
N ILE A 98 -13.31 2.69 9.04
CA ILE A 98 -13.27 3.61 7.90
C ILE A 98 -12.88 5.00 8.41
N LEU A 99 -11.77 5.52 7.91
CA LEU A 99 -11.33 6.90 8.13
C LEU A 99 -11.45 7.67 6.83
N SER A 100 -11.96 8.90 6.92
CA SER A 100 -12.06 9.81 5.79
C SER A 100 -11.38 11.13 6.14
N PHE A 101 -10.60 11.63 5.20
CA PHE A 101 -9.87 12.88 5.29
C PHE A 101 -10.25 13.70 4.07
N VAL A 102 -10.73 14.91 4.31
CA VAL A 102 -11.20 15.82 3.26
C VAL A 102 -10.37 17.08 3.38
N LYS A 103 -9.78 17.50 2.26
CA LYS A 103 -8.93 18.67 2.19
C LYS A 103 -9.62 19.89 2.81
N ASP A 104 -8.88 20.58 3.67
CA ASP A 104 -9.29 21.82 4.34
C ASP A 104 -10.65 21.72 5.05
N SER A 105 -11.00 20.53 5.55
CA SER A 105 -12.30 20.24 6.14
C SER A 105 -12.21 19.26 7.32
N GLN A 106 -13.26 19.30 8.14
CA GLN A 106 -13.52 18.34 9.19
C GLN A 106 -14.44 17.21 8.70
N HIS A 107 -14.26 15.99 9.23
CA HIS A 107 -15.15 14.87 8.96
C HIS A 107 -15.34 13.98 10.20
N LEU A 108 -16.59 13.63 10.53
CA LEU A 108 -16.91 12.67 11.59
C LEU A 108 -16.52 11.24 11.16
N VAL A 109 -15.83 10.52 12.03
CA VAL A 109 -15.41 9.12 11.83
C VAL A 109 -15.71 8.28 13.07
N ALA A 110 -16.00 7.01 12.86
CA ALA A 110 -16.27 6.04 13.91
C ALA A 110 -15.13 5.03 13.98
N ILE A 111 -14.34 5.08 15.07
CA ILE A 111 -13.20 4.19 15.28
C ILE A 111 -13.61 3.11 16.28
N PRO A 112 -13.58 1.83 15.89
CA PRO A 112 -13.78 0.75 16.83
C PRO A 112 -12.57 0.60 17.75
N THR A 113 -12.83 0.55 19.05
CA THR A 113 -11.84 0.25 20.09
C THR A 113 -12.29 -0.97 20.90
N PRO A 114 -11.41 -1.61 21.70
CA PRO A 114 -11.81 -2.70 22.58
C PRO A 114 -12.95 -2.35 23.55
N LEU A 115 -13.10 -1.06 23.90
CA LEU A 115 -14.15 -0.57 24.79
C LEU A 115 -15.46 -0.23 24.05
N GLY A 116 -15.49 -0.34 22.73
CA GLY A 116 -16.63 0.01 21.89
C GLY A 116 -16.28 0.99 20.77
N VAL A 117 -17.28 1.39 20.00
CA VAL A 117 -17.10 2.37 18.92
C VAL A 117 -17.02 3.77 19.52
N GLN A 118 -15.94 4.49 19.22
CA GLN A 118 -15.74 5.89 19.59
C GLN A 118 -15.90 6.79 18.37
N GLN A 119 -16.46 7.98 18.57
CA GLN A 119 -16.64 8.99 17.53
C GLN A 119 -15.52 10.03 17.63
N PHE A 120 -14.88 10.31 16.50
CA PHE A 120 -13.85 11.31 16.37
C PHE A 120 -14.13 12.22 15.19
N VAL A 121 -13.48 13.37 15.16
CA VAL A 121 -13.46 14.29 14.03
C VAL A 121 -12.04 14.31 13.47
N THR A 122 -11.88 14.02 12.18
CA THR A 122 -10.64 14.28 11.45
C THR A 122 -10.68 15.71 10.94
N ASP A 123 -9.81 16.57 11.46
CA ASP A 123 -9.64 17.95 11.04
C ASP A 123 -8.38 18.01 10.16
N THR A 124 -8.54 18.15 8.85
CA THR A 124 -7.43 18.05 7.88
C THR A 124 -6.90 19.45 7.53
N GLN A 125 -5.70 19.79 7.99
CA GLN A 125 -5.08 21.10 7.74
C GLN A 125 -4.17 21.12 6.51
N HIS A 126 -3.68 19.95 6.08
CA HIS A 126 -2.86 19.83 4.88
C HIS A 126 -3.23 18.56 4.14
N TYR A 127 -3.48 18.70 2.84
CA TYR A 127 -3.72 17.59 1.92
C TYR A 127 -3.06 17.92 0.58
N HIS A 128 -2.03 17.17 0.21
CA HIS A 128 -1.31 17.37 -1.04
C HIS A 128 -1.02 16.04 -1.74
N LEU A 129 -1.66 15.84 -2.89
CA LEU A 129 -1.41 14.71 -3.77
C LEU A 129 -0.43 15.14 -4.87
N ASP A 130 0.74 14.52 -4.89
CA ASP A 130 1.74 14.64 -5.96
C ASP A 130 1.75 13.33 -6.76
N VAL A 131 1.04 13.35 -7.89
CA VAL A 131 0.88 12.16 -8.74
C VAL A 131 2.18 11.81 -9.45
N ASP A 132 2.98 12.81 -9.84
CA ASP A 132 4.23 12.62 -10.58
C ASP A 132 5.27 11.91 -9.72
N ASN A 133 5.31 12.23 -8.42
CA ASN A 133 6.18 11.58 -7.44
C ASN A 133 5.49 10.44 -6.67
N GLN A 134 4.26 10.06 -7.04
CA GLN A 134 3.48 9.00 -6.39
C GLN A 134 3.44 9.14 -4.86
N ALA A 135 3.15 10.35 -4.39
CA ALA A 135 3.16 10.71 -2.98
C ALA A 135 1.88 11.43 -2.57
N LEU A 136 1.41 11.15 -1.36
CA LEU A 136 0.31 11.86 -0.70
C LEU A 136 0.77 12.30 0.68
N GLU A 137 0.72 13.60 0.93
CA GLU A 137 1.00 14.20 2.23
C GLU A 137 -0.31 14.65 2.88
N LEU A 138 -0.47 14.27 4.15
CA LEU A 138 -1.67 14.52 4.94
C LEU A 138 -1.28 14.94 6.36
N HIS A 139 -1.63 16.16 6.75
CA HIS A 139 -1.56 16.60 8.15
C HIS A 139 -2.97 16.83 8.69
N TYR A 140 -3.27 16.18 9.80
CA TYR A 140 -4.59 16.26 10.41
C TYR A 140 -4.51 16.16 11.94
N ASN A 141 -5.50 16.74 12.59
CA ASN A 141 -5.79 16.52 13.99
C ASN A 141 -6.94 15.53 14.10
N LEU A 142 -6.79 14.56 14.98
CA LEU A 142 -7.90 13.74 15.44
C LEU A 142 -8.42 14.37 16.72
N LYS A 143 -9.70 14.73 16.74
CA LYS A 143 -10.38 15.34 17.90
C LYS A 143 -11.51 14.46 18.36
N ARG A 144 -11.82 14.46 19.65
CA ARG A 144 -13.00 13.77 20.15
C ARG A 144 -14.26 14.50 19.71
N ALA A 145 -15.29 13.75 19.30
CA ALA A 145 -16.50 14.35 18.75
C ALA A 145 -17.41 15.00 19.82
N ASP A 146 -17.22 14.68 21.09
CA ASP A 146 -18.08 15.13 22.20
C ASP A 146 -17.70 16.51 22.74
N ASP A 147 -16.40 16.81 22.83
CA ASP A 147 -15.87 18.04 23.44
C ASP A 147 -14.89 18.82 22.55
N ASP A 148 -14.68 18.39 21.29
CA ASP A 148 -13.68 18.92 20.36
C ASP A 148 -12.24 18.91 20.92
N GLN A 149 -11.98 18.15 21.98
CA GLN A 149 -10.67 18.02 22.57
C GLN A 149 -9.72 17.35 21.57
N LEU A 150 -8.55 17.94 21.38
CA LEU A 150 -7.47 17.34 20.61
C LEU A 150 -7.10 15.98 21.23
N PHE A 151 -7.25 14.92 20.44
CA PHE A 151 -6.79 13.59 20.81
C PHE A 151 -5.35 13.39 20.37
N ALA A 152 -5.04 13.61 19.08
CA ALA A 152 -3.68 13.52 18.57
C ALA A 152 -3.50 14.33 17.28
N SER A 153 -2.27 14.75 17.01
CA SER A 153 -1.87 15.39 15.75
C SER A 153 -1.05 14.42 14.92
N TYR A 154 -1.32 14.35 13.62
CA TYR A 154 -0.69 13.42 12.70
C TYR A 154 -0.04 14.17 11.54
N GLN A 155 1.17 13.78 11.20
CA GLN A 155 1.82 14.13 9.94
C GLN A 155 2.16 12.84 9.20
N MET A 156 1.36 12.55 8.17
CA MET A 156 1.47 11.31 7.41
C MET A 156 1.93 11.59 5.99
N LYS A 157 2.89 10.80 5.53
CA LYS A 157 3.32 10.73 4.13
C LYS A 157 3.16 9.31 3.62
N ILE A 158 2.42 9.15 2.54
CA ILE A 158 2.20 7.88 1.85
C ILE A 158 2.88 7.97 0.50
N GLU A 159 3.76 7.03 0.21
CA GLU A 159 4.45 6.91 -1.08
C GLU A 159 4.23 5.51 -1.64
N TRP A 160 4.00 5.40 -2.94
CA TRP A 160 3.90 4.10 -3.61
C TRP A 160 4.82 4.08 -4.82
N LYS A 161 5.69 3.09 -4.93
CA LYS A 161 6.65 3.01 -6.03
C LYS A 161 6.99 1.58 -6.41
N GLU A 162 7.40 1.42 -7.65
CA GLU A 162 7.92 0.17 -8.17
C GLU A 162 9.32 -0.09 -7.61
N GLU A 163 9.52 -1.22 -6.95
CA GLU A 163 10.85 -1.69 -6.53
C GLU A 163 11.28 -2.86 -7.39
N LYS A 164 12.50 -2.76 -7.94
CA LYS A 164 13.12 -3.86 -8.67
C LYS A 164 13.74 -4.81 -7.65
N ILE A 165 13.32 -6.07 -7.71
CA ILE A 165 13.99 -7.12 -6.96
C ILE A 165 15.18 -7.60 -7.81
N GLU A 166 16.39 -7.28 -7.35
CA GLU A 166 17.61 -7.90 -7.86
C GLU A 166 17.81 -9.21 -7.10
N ASN A 167 17.58 -10.34 -7.79
CA ASN A 167 17.95 -11.68 -7.33
C ASN A 167 19.43 -11.97 -7.65
#